data_AF-A0A158S3G7-F1
#
_entry.id   AF-A0A158S3G7-F1
#
_cell.length_a   1.000
_cell.length_b   1.000
_cell.length_c   1.000
_cell.angle_alpha   90.00
_cell.angle_beta   90.00
_cell.angle_gamma   90.00
#
_symmetry.space_group_name_H-M   'P 1'
#
loop_
_entity.id
_entity.type
_entity.pdbx_description
1 polymer ?
#
loop_
_entity_poly.entity_id
_entity_poly.type
_entity_poly.pdbx_seq_one_letter_code
_entity_poly.pdbx_strand_id
1 'polypeptide(L)'
;MTEEYEIADLDDAIAAAAFRRLVRHLRQRHDAQNIDLMGLAGFCRNCLADWIRDAGFEGDKAEARALIHGMPFAEWKDKYQTEATSEQLARMEESLKKNGGSH
;
A
#
# COMPACT_ATOMS: atom_id res chain seq x y z
N MET A 1 -23.42 24.68 12.34
CA MET A 1 -22.55 24.76 11.15
C MET A 1 -21.40 23.82 11.43
N THR A 2 -21.45 22.61 10.89
CA THR A 2 -20.33 21.67 10.98
C THR A 2 -19.31 22.15 9.97
N GLU A 3 -18.15 22.59 10.42
CA GLU A 3 -16.99 22.71 9.53
C GLU A 3 -16.67 21.29 9.06
N GLU A 4 -16.75 21.09 7.75
CA GLU A 4 -16.46 19.83 7.09
C GLU A 4 -14.95 19.80 6.85
N TYR A 5 -14.24 18.84 7.47
CA TYR A 5 -12.80 18.71 7.31
C TYR A 5 -12.51 17.94 6.01
N GLU A 6 -11.92 18.61 5.02
CA GLU A 6 -11.50 17.99 3.77
C GLU A 6 -10.03 17.56 3.81
N ILE A 7 -9.70 16.42 3.17
CA ILE A 7 -8.31 15.92 3.14
C ILE A 7 -7.36 16.88 2.42
N ALA A 8 -7.88 17.65 1.47
CA ALA A 8 -7.12 18.61 0.68
C ALA A 8 -6.66 19.83 1.50
N ASP A 9 -7.31 20.10 2.64
CA ASP A 9 -6.97 21.20 3.54
C ASP A 9 -5.97 20.79 4.63
N LEU A 10 -5.60 19.50 4.69
CA LEU A 10 -4.62 19.01 5.65
C LEU A 10 -3.21 19.47 5.26
N ASP A 11 -2.48 20.04 6.23
CA ASP A 11 -1.08 20.42 6.04
C ASP A 11 -0.21 19.23 5.57
N ASP A 12 0.59 19.47 4.54
CA ASP A 12 1.42 18.45 3.88
C ASP A 12 2.40 17.78 4.85
N ALA A 13 2.96 18.50 5.83
CA ALA A 13 3.88 17.92 6.80
C ALA A 13 3.15 16.95 7.74
N ILE A 14 1.90 17.25 8.11
CA ILE A 14 1.03 16.35 8.88
C ILE A 14 0.67 15.12 8.04
N ALA A 15 0.25 15.30 6.79
CA ALA A 15 -0.06 14.21 5.87
C ALA A 15 1.15 13.27 5.67
N ALA A 16 2.34 13.84 5.43
CA ALA A 16 3.58 13.09 5.28
C ALA A 16 3.96 12.33 6.56
N ALA A 17 3.75 12.92 7.74
CA ALA A 17 3.99 12.24 9.01
C ALA A 17 3.07 11.02 9.20
N ALA A 18 1.79 11.15 8.86
CA ALA A 18 0.81 10.08 8.90
C ALA A 18 1.15 8.97 7.90
N PHE A 19 1.50 9.31 6.66
CA PHE A 19 1.93 8.35 5.63
C PHE A 19 3.15 7.55 6.08
N ARG A 20 4.20 8.23 6.56
CA ARG A 20 5.41 7.56 7.07
C ARG A 20 5.10 6.65 8.26
N ARG A 21 4.14 7.03 9.12
CA ARG A 21 3.68 6.17 10.23
C ARG A 21 2.97 4.91 9.71
N LEU A 22 2.09 5.03 8.72
CA LEU A 22 1.43 3.89 8.08
C LEU A 22 2.46 2.93 7.48
N VAL A 23 3.43 3.44 6.73
CA VAL A 23 4.50 2.62 6.13
C VAL A 23 5.26 1.85 7.23
N ARG A 24 5.68 2.53 8.30
CA ARG A 24 6.35 1.86 9.44
C ARG A 24 5.47 0.81 10.11
N HIS A 25 4.18 1.08 10.27
CA HIS A 25 3.24 0.11 10.86
C HIS A 25 3.11 -1.15 9.99
N LEU A 26 2.96 -0.99 8.68
CA LEU A 26 2.87 -2.11 7.74
C LEU A 26 4.16 -2.92 7.62
N ARG A 27 5.32 -2.34 7.93
CA ARG A 27 6.58 -3.08 8.04
C ARG A 27 6.66 -3.95 9.29
N GLN A 28 5.95 -3.60 10.36
CA GLN A 28 5.88 -4.44 11.57
C GLN A 28 4.86 -5.57 11.42
N ARG A 29 3.78 -5.34 10.64
CA ARG A 29 2.67 -6.26 10.44
C ARG A 29 2.89 -7.17 9.22
N HIS A 30 3.91 -8.02 9.26
CA HIS A 30 4.17 -9.01 8.19
C HIS A 30 3.03 -10.02 8.02
N ASP A 31 2.25 -10.26 9.08
CA ASP A 31 1.04 -11.07 9.07
C ASP A 31 -0.04 -10.51 8.13
N ALA A 32 -0.09 -9.18 7.96
CA ALA A 32 -0.97 -8.55 6.98
C ALA A 32 -0.37 -8.69 5.58
N GLN A 33 -0.58 -9.83 4.94
CA GLN A 33 -0.08 -10.10 3.59
C GLN A 33 -0.68 -9.11 2.58
N ASN A 34 0.09 -8.81 1.52
CA ASN A 34 -0.41 -7.93 0.47
C ASN A 34 -1.70 -8.45 -0.17
N ILE A 35 -1.85 -9.77 -0.33
CA ILE A 35 -3.05 -10.37 -0.92
C ILE A 35 -4.29 -10.13 -0.06
N ASP A 36 -4.16 -10.19 1.26
CA ASP A 36 -5.27 -9.94 2.18
C ASP A 36 -5.65 -8.46 2.19
N LEU A 37 -4.67 -7.56 2.16
CA LEU A 37 -4.92 -6.11 2.01
C LEU A 37 -5.62 -5.80 0.69
N MET A 38 -5.18 -6.41 -0.41
CA MET A 38 -5.85 -6.26 -1.71
C MET A 38 -7.28 -6.80 -1.66
N GLY A 39 -7.52 -7.98 -1.08
CA GLY A 39 -8.85 -8.54 -0.95
C GLY A 39 -9.79 -7.71 -0.07
N LEU A 40 -9.28 -7.13 1.01
CA LEU A 40 -10.10 -6.35 1.94
C LEU A 40 -10.35 -4.92 1.47
N ALA A 41 -9.30 -4.23 1.04
CA ALA A 41 -9.31 -2.77 0.86
C ALA A 41 -8.92 -2.32 -0.56
N GLY A 42 -8.61 -3.25 -1.47
CA GLY A 42 -8.29 -2.92 -2.84
C GLY A 42 -6.93 -2.23 -3.03
N PHE A 43 -6.09 -2.16 -1.99
CA PHE A 43 -4.73 -1.65 -2.08
C PHE A 43 -3.79 -2.44 -1.16
N CYS A 44 -2.49 -2.37 -1.42
CA CYS A 44 -1.47 -2.95 -0.55
C CYS A 44 -0.18 -2.12 -0.54
N ARG A 45 0.90 -2.65 0.07
CA ARG A 45 2.21 -1.98 0.10
C ARG A 45 2.75 -1.63 -1.28
N ASN A 46 2.48 -2.46 -2.28
CA ASN A 46 2.94 -2.19 -3.64
C ASN A 46 2.20 -1.01 -4.27
N CYS A 47 0.91 -0.84 -3.97
CA CYS A 47 0.14 0.34 -4.39
C CYS A 47 0.71 1.61 -3.77
N LEU A 48 1.13 1.58 -2.49
CA LEU A 48 1.82 2.72 -1.87
C LEU A 48 3.12 3.07 -2.60
N ALA A 49 3.85 2.07 -3.11
CA ALA A 49 5.08 2.29 -3.88
C ALA A 49 4.78 2.91 -5.25
N ASP A 50 3.68 2.50 -5.89
CA ASP A 50 3.24 3.11 -7.15
C ASP A 50 2.75 4.55 -6.91
N TRP A 51 1.98 4.83 -5.84
CA TRP A 51 1.49 6.18 -5.51
C TRP A 51 2.59 7.19 -5.22
N ILE A 52 3.67 6.82 -4.52
CA ILE A 52 4.79 7.75 -4.33
C ILE A 52 5.53 8.06 -5.64
N ARG A 53 5.55 7.10 -6.59
CA ARG A 53 6.13 7.32 -7.92
C ARG A 53 5.25 8.25 -8.73
N ASP A 54 3.94 8.04 -8.71
CA ASP A 54 2.97 8.92 -9.36
C ASP A 54 3.02 10.35 -8.77
N ALA A 55 3.33 10.46 -7.47
CA ALA A 55 3.54 11.73 -6.78
C ALA A 55 4.93 12.36 -7.01
N GLY A 56 5.80 11.75 -7.82
CA GLY A 56 7.09 12.33 -8.24
C GLY A 56 8.34 11.77 -7.57
N PHE A 57 8.29 10.59 -6.93
CA PHE A 57 9.51 9.91 -6.49
C PHE A 57 10.39 9.55 -7.69
N GLU A 58 11.63 10.04 -7.72
CA GLU A 58 12.54 9.92 -8.86
C GLU A 58 13.05 8.49 -9.11
N GLY A 59 13.00 7.63 -8.10
CA GLY A 59 13.48 6.26 -8.20
C GLY A 59 12.54 5.34 -9.00
N ASP A 60 13.09 4.21 -9.42
CA ASP A 60 12.36 3.20 -10.18
C ASP A 60 11.37 2.40 -9.31
N LYS A 61 10.65 1.47 -9.94
CA LYS A 61 9.66 0.62 -9.27
C LYS A 61 10.27 -0.26 -8.18
N ALA A 62 11.49 -0.74 -8.37
CA ALA A 62 12.17 -1.59 -7.41
C ALA A 62 12.62 -0.76 -6.19
N GLU A 63 13.16 0.44 -6.42
CA GLU A 63 13.57 1.39 -5.39
C GLU A 63 12.38 1.88 -4.56
N ALA A 64 11.26 2.24 -5.20
CA ALA A 64 10.05 2.64 -4.50
C ALA A 64 9.50 1.51 -3.61
N ARG A 65 9.51 0.27 -4.11
CA ARG A 65 9.11 -0.90 -3.32
C ARG A 65 10.07 -1.13 -2.16
N ALA A 66 11.37 -1.03 -2.38
CA ALA A 66 12.35 -1.13 -1.31
C ALA A 66 12.12 -0.05 -0.24
N LEU A 67 11.79 1.17 -0.67
CA LEU A 67 11.45 2.27 0.22
C LEU A 67 10.17 2.01 1.02
N ILE A 68 9.14 1.37 0.47
CA ILE A 68 7.93 1.04 1.26
C ILE A 68 8.17 -0.17 2.17
N HIS A 69 8.77 -1.24 1.66
CA HIS A 69 8.99 -2.49 2.42
C HIS A 69 10.12 -2.38 3.46
N GLY A 70 11.02 -1.41 3.31
CA GLY A 70 12.19 -1.22 4.19
C GLY A 70 13.36 -2.16 3.90
N MET A 71 13.25 -2.95 2.84
CA MET A 71 14.26 -3.87 2.31
C MET A 71 13.92 -4.17 0.84
N PRO A 72 14.86 -4.71 0.04
CA PRO A 72 14.57 -5.14 -1.32
C PRO A 72 13.34 -6.06 -1.37
N PHE A 73 12.46 -5.85 -2.35
CA PHE A 73 11.20 -6.59 -2.43
C PHE A 73 11.42 -8.10 -2.54
N ALA A 74 12.46 -8.54 -3.27
CA ALA A 74 12.81 -9.97 -3.35
C ALA A 74 13.11 -10.56 -1.96
N GLU A 75 13.91 -9.86 -1.15
CA GLU A 75 14.22 -10.27 0.23
C GLU A 75 12.97 -10.32 1.11
N TRP A 76 12.05 -9.36 0.96
CA TRP A 76 10.79 -9.36 1.70
C TRP A 76 9.91 -10.57 1.32
N LYS A 77 9.85 -10.89 0.02
CA LYS A 77 9.11 -12.06 -0.47
C LYS A 77 9.64 -13.35 0.15
N ASP A 78 10.95 -13.53 0.10
CA ASP A 78 11.61 -14.74 0.61
C ASP A 78 11.43 -14.90 2.13
N LYS A 79 11.42 -13.79 2.88
CA LYS A 79 11.28 -13.82 4.34
C LYS A 79 9.84 -13.94 4.84
N TYR A 80 8.89 -13.32 4.16
CA TYR A 80 7.57 -13.05 4.73
C TYR A 80 6.39 -13.38 3.82
N GLN A 81 6.58 -13.51 2.51
CA GLN A 81 5.44 -13.76 1.62
C GLN A 81 5.02 -15.22 1.69
N THR A 82 3.73 -15.45 1.88
CA THR A 82 3.12 -16.76 1.75
C THR A 82 2.44 -16.91 0.39
N GLU A 83 2.30 -18.15 -0.08
CA GLU A 83 1.50 -18.45 -1.26
C GLU A 83 0.03 -18.06 -1.03
N ALA A 84 -0.58 -17.41 -2.04
CA ALA A 84 -1.96 -17.00 -1.96
C ALA A 84 -2.89 -18.18 -2.26
N THR A 85 -3.92 -18.37 -1.43
CA THR A 85 -4.96 -19.37 -1.71
C THR A 85 -5.91 -18.89 -2.80
N SER A 86 -6.62 -19.82 -3.44
CA SER A 86 -7.65 -19.49 -4.45
C SER A 86 -8.72 -18.54 -3.90
N GLU A 87 -9.08 -18.67 -2.62
CA GLU A 87 -10.05 -17.79 -1.97
C GLU A 87 -9.50 -16.36 -1.77
N GLN A 88 -8.22 -16.22 -1.42
CA GLN A 88 -7.59 -14.90 -1.32
C GLN A 88 -7.50 -14.21 -2.68
N LEU A 89 -7.19 -14.97 -3.73
CA LEU A 89 -7.17 -14.46 -5.11
C LEU A 89 -8.56 -14.02 -5.57
N ALA A 90 -9.60 -14.80 -5.30
CA ALA A 90 -10.98 -14.44 -5.62
C ALA A 90 -11.42 -13.15 -4.91
N ARG A 91 -11.13 -13.02 -3.61
CA ARG A 91 -11.41 -11.79 -2.84
C ARG A 91 -10.68 -10.57 -3.40
N MET A 92 -9.41 -10.72 -3.78
CA MET A 92 -8.67 -9.65 -4.46
C MET A 92 -9.36 -9.23 -5.75
N GLU A 93 -9.76 -10.17 -6.60
CA GLU A 93 -10.42 -9.86 -7.87
C GLU A 93 -11.74 -9.10 -7.67
N GLU A 94 -12.56 -9.54 -6.70
CA GLU A 94 -13.79 -8.84 -6.33
C GLU A 94 -13.53 -7.44 -5.80
N SER A 95 -12.51 -7.26 -4.98
CA SER A 95 -12.12 -5.98 -4.42
C SER A 95 -11.64 -5.01 -5.51
N LEU A 96 -10.84 -5.50 -6.46
CA LEU A 96 -10.39 -4.72 -7.61
C LEU A 96 -11.56 -4.26 -8.50
N LYS A 97 -12.61 -5.07 -8.66
CA LYS A 97 -13.84 -4.65 -9.36
C LYS A 97 -14.52 -3.48 -8.66
N LYS A 98 -14.49 -3.44 -7.32
CA LYS A 98 -15.05 -2.32 -6.54
C LYS A 98 -14.25 -1.02 -6.70
N ASN A 99 -12.96 -1.11 -6.99
CA ASN A 99 -12.12 0.06 -7.28
C ASN A 99 -12.45 0.73 -8.62
N GLY A 100 -13.41 0.23 -9.41
CA GLY A 100 -13.82 0.84 -10.68
C GLY A 100 -12.95 0.46 -11.88
N GLY A 101 -12.13 -0.59 -11.77
CA GLY A 101 -11.44 -1.20 -12.91
C GLY A 101 -10.17 -0.51 -13.41
N SER A 102 -9.64 0.50 -12.71
CA SER A 102 -8.36 1.13 -13.07
C SER A 102 -7.29 0.93 -12.00
N HIS A 103 -6.27 0.15 -12.35
CA HIS A 103 -4.86 0.49 -12.10
C HIS A 103 -4.22 0.75 -13.46
#